data_AF-A0A8J4SZI1-F1
#
_entry.id   AF-A0A8J4SZI1-F1
#
_cell.length_a   1.000
_cell.length_b   1.000
_cell.length_c   1.000
_cell.angle_alpha   90.00
_cell.angle_beta   90.00
_cell.angle_gamma   90.00
#
_symmetry.space_group_name_H-M   'P 1'
#
loop_
_entity.id
_entity.type
_entity.pdbx_description
1 polymer ?
#
loop_
_entity_poly.entity_id
_entity_poly.type
_entity_poly.pdbx_seq_one_letter_code
_entity_poly.pdbx_strand_id
1 'polypeptide(L)'
;MQAEMTSYVVNQNTSEEDSCSPRSGLPLLSGSSRNSPLKKASSPRSSVRSLTTSTRFTNPGDELAGSTGIVVLLRNNILYCGNAGDSRAVCSRRGVADLLSTDHKPTLRGEKERILAAGGWVDANRVNGNLALSRAFGDFVFKRNPRQSPENQIVSANPDVLVRRLSTEEDEFIVICCDGIWDVMTNQEVISFIRLRLSHGMSPDKVCEELMMRCLAPDCHTNGLGCDNMTVVIVCLLFGQSMSDVQRRCARQCMAGPAADILAA
;
A
#
# COMPACT_ATOMS: atom_id res chain seq x y z
N MET A 1 -4.24 13.00 -12.99
CA MET A 1 -3.31 12.54 -11.96
C MET A 1 -4.00 12.64 -10.61
N GLN A 2 -4.19 11.52 -9.93
CA GLN A 2 -4.60 11.49 -8.53
C GLN A 2 -3.35 11.26 -7.69
N ALA A 3 -3.17 12.07 -6.64
CA ALA A 3 -2.07 11.96 -5.69
C ALA A 3 -2.68 11.74 -4.31
N GLU A 4 -2.34 10.62 -3.69
CA GLU A 4 -2.76 10.29 -2.33
C GLU A 4 -1.55 10.09 -1.43
N MET A 5 -1.61 10.68 -0.24
CA MET A 5 -0.50 10.67 0.70
C MET A 5 -1.00 10.24 2.07
N THR A 6 -0.27 9.32 2.70
CA THR A 6 -0.53 8.98 4.10
C THR A 6 0.78 8.69 4.80
N SER A 7 1.01 9.27 5.98
CA SER A 7 2.16 8.93 6.81
C SER A 7 1.68 8.28 8.10
N TYR A 8 2.39 7.24 8.55
CA TYR A 8 2.12 6.58 9.82
C TYR A 8 3.37 6.62 10.68
N VAL A 9 3.20 7.00 11.95
CA VAL A 9 4.23 6.90 12.97
C VAL A 9 3.86 5.72 13.86
N VAL A 10 4.62 4.62 13.75
CA VAL A 10 4.28 3.37 14.43
C VAL A 10 5.24 3.14 15.59
N ASN A 11 4.66 3.07 16.80
CA ASN A 11 5.37 2.63 17.99
C ASN A 11 5.04 1.16 18.28
N GLN A 12 6.03 0.27 18.18
CA GLN A 12 5.88 -1.11 18.62
C GLN A 12 6.40 -1.23 20.05
N ASN A 13 5.51 -1.10 21.04
CA ASN A 13 5.84 -1.44 22.41
C ASN A 13 5.98 -2.97 22.52
N THR A 14 7.09 -3.42 23.11
CA THR A 14 7.25 -4.81 23.55
C THR A 14 6.50 -5.02 24.87
N SER A 15 5.84 -6.19 24.97
CA SER A 15 5.19 -6.82 26.13
C SER A 15 3.90 -6.21 26.69
N GLU A 16 2.76 -6.91 26.52
CA GLU A 16 1.81 -7.25 27.60
C GLU A 16 1.21 -8.66 27.34
N GLU A 17 1.07 -9.44 28.41
CA GLU A 17 0.49 -10.79 28.45
C GLU A 17 -1.05 -10.72 28.44
N ASP A 18 -1.70 -11.25 27.40
CA ASP A 18 -3.16 -11.34 27.36
C ASP A 18 -3.65 -12.55 28.20
N SER A 19 -4.09 -12.28 29.44
CA SER A 19 -4.97 -13.18 30.19
C SER A 19 -6.40 -12.62 30.20
N CYS A 20 -7.19 -12.99 29.19
CA CYS A 20 -8.60 -12.60 29.12
C CYS A 20 -9.49 -13.78 29.56
N SER A 21 -10.21 -13.61 30.68
CA SER A 21 -11.32 -14.49 31.07
C SER A 21 -12.65 -13.73 30.94
N PRO A 22 -13.72 -14.32 30.38
CA PRO A 22 -14.95 -13.60 30.08
C PRO A 22 -15.89 -13.56 31.29
N ARG A 23 -16.38 -12.37 31.64
CA ARG A 23 -17.53 -12.19 32.55
C ARG A 23 -18.82 -11.99 31.75
N SER A 24 -19.80 -12.81 32.12
CA SER A 24 -21.17 -12.89 31.63
C SER A 24 -22.11 -11.83 32.23
N GLY A 25 -23.04 -11.32 31.41
CA GLY A 25 -24.47 -11.32 31.73
C GLY A 25 -25.15 -10.02 32.18
N LEU A 26 -26.46 -9.97 31.82
CA LEU A 26 -27.61 -9.20 32.38
C LEU A 26 -28.23 -8.10 31.46
N PRO A 27 -29.53 -7.76 31.57
CA PRO A 27 -30.64 -8.49 30.93
C PRO A 27 -31.71 -7.58 30.23
N LEU A 28 -32.65 -8.22 29.53
CA LEU A 28 -33.88 -7.62 28.97
C LEU A 28 -34.88 -7.19 30.06
N LEU A 29 -35.57 -6.06 29.83
CA LEU A 29 -36.81 -5.68 30.52
C LEU A 29 -37.88 -5.19 29.53
N SER A 30 -39.06 -5.78 29.66
CA SER A 30 -40.33 -5.50 28.98
C SER A 30 -41.16 -4.44 29.70
N GLY A 31 -41.99 -3.67 28.98
CA GLY A 31 -43.02 -2.81 29.58
C GLY A 31 -44.04 -2.26 28.58
N SER A 32 -45.33 -2.39 28.90
CA SER A 32 -46.52 -2.22 28.05
C SER A 32 -47.25 -0.86 28.16
N SER A 33 -47.85 -0.43 27.03
CA SER A 33 -49.15 0.25 26.82
C SER A 33 -49.59 1.49 27.63
N ARG A 34 -49.94 2.59 26.93
CA ARG A 34 -51.27 3.28 26.95
C ARG A 34 -51.35 4.50 25.99
N ASN A 35 -52.52 4.66 25.36
CA ASN A 35 -52.91 5.70 24.39
C ASN A 35 -53.35 7.04 25.03
N SER A 36 -53.12 8.17 24.35
CA SER A 36 -54.15 9.21 24.05
C SER A 36 -53.62 10.28 23.08
N PRO A 37 -54.49 11.00 22.31
CA PRO A 37 -54.10 11.71 21.09
C PRO A 37 -53.97 13.23 21.29
N LEU A 38 -52.91 13.84 20.76
CA LEU A 38 -52.78 15.29 20.67
C LEU A 38 -52.38 15.75 19.26
N LYS A 39 -52.90 16.93 18.93
CA LYS A 39 -53.18 17.47 17.60
C LYS A 39 -51.94 17.94 16.84
N LYS A 40 -52.08 17.96 15.52
CA LYS A 40 -51.18 18.46 14.47
C LYS A 40 -50.51 19.80 14.82
N ALA A 41 -49.19 19.85 14.67
CA ALA A 41 -48.45 21.06 14.30
C ALA A 41 -47.69 20.76 13.00
N SER A 42 -48.01 21.53 11.96
CA SER A 42 -47.35 21.49 10.66
C SER A 42 -46.01 22.22 10.73
N SER A 43 -44.91 21.51 10.64
CA SER A 43 -43.62 22.07 10.24
C SER A 43 -43.26 21.56 8.83
N PRO A 44 -42.62 22.38 7.98
CA PRO A 44 -42.25 21.96 6.64
C PRO A 44 -41.21 20.85 6.76
N ARG A 45 -41.59 19.61 6.40
CA ARG A 45 -40.61 18.55 6.14
C ARG A 45 -39.81 18.99 4.93
N SER A 46 -38.62 19.54 5.16
CA SER A 46 -37.56 19.44 4.17
C SER A 46 -37.45 17.96 3.82
N SER A 47 -37.73 17.63 2.57
CA SER A 47 -37.51 16.29 2.05
C SER A 47 -36.03 15.98 2.22
N VAL A 48 -35.67 15.29 3.30
CA VAL A 48 -34.41 14.57 3.39
C VAL A 48 -34.49 13.56 2.26
N ARG A 49 -33.95 13.91 1.09
CA ARG A 49 -33.62 12.95 0.06
C ARG A 49 -32.59 12.04 0.71
N SER A 50 -33.06 10.93 1.25
CA SER A 50 -32.23 9.76 1.47
C SER A 50 -31.59 9.46 0.12
N LEU A 51 -30.37 9.95 -0.09
CA LEU A 51 -29.48 9.45 -1.11
C LEU A 51 -29.13 8.03 -0.71
N THR A 52 -30.09 7.11 -0.91
CA THR A 52 -29.77 5.71 -1.11
C THR A 52 -28.99 5.68 -2.40
N THR A 53 -27.67 5.83 -2.29
CA THR A 53 -26.75 5.39 -3.32
C THR A 53 -27.02 3.90 -3.48
N SER A 54 -27.86 3.55 -4.44
CA SER A 54 -28.00 2.18 -4.89
C SER A 54 -26.69 1.86 -5.58
N THR A 55 -25.72 1.36 -4.81
CA THR A 55 -24.56 0.68 -5.36
C THR A 55 -25.14 -0.52 -6.10
N ARG A 56 -25.33 -0.38 -7.41
CA ARG A 56 -25.69 -1.51 -8.27
C ARG A 56 -24.49 -2.44 -8.21
N PHE A 57 -24.59 -3.50 -7.43
CA PHE A 57 -23.65 -4.62 -7.54
C PHE A 57 -23.84 -5.20 -8.93
N THR A 58 -22.99 -4.79 -9.87
CA THR A 58 -22.80 -5.53 -11.12
C THR A 58 -22.33 -6.93 -10.76
N ASN A 59 -22.66 -7.94 -11.57
CA ASN A 59 -22.08 -9.26 -11.36
C ASN A 59 -20.56 -9.10 -11.34
N PRO A 60 -19.83 -9.66 -10.34
CA PRO A 60 -18.38 -9.52 -10.26
C PRO A 60 -17.66 -9.95 -11.55
N GLY A 61 -18.27 -10.87 -12.30
CA GLY A 61 -17.77 -11.32 -13.60
C GLY A 61 -17.75 -10.23 -14.69
N ASP A 62 -18.57 -9.19 -14.60
CA ASP A 62 -18.68 -8.11 -15.60
C ASP A 62 -17.76 -6.92 -15.26
N GLU A 63 -17.10 -6.95 -14.09
CA GLU A 63 -16.18 -5.91 -13.66
C GLU A 63 -14.79 -6.14 -14.28
N LEU A 64 -14.39 -5.20 -15.15
CA LEU A 64 -13.09 -5.20 -15.83
C LEU A 64 -11.99 -4.53 -14.99
N ALA A 65 -12.32 -3.99 -13.82
CA ALA A 65 -11.37 -3.32 -12.96
C ALA A 65 -10.50 -4.34 -12.20
N GLY A 66 -9.26 -3.94 -11.98
CA GLY A 66 -8.31 -4.65 -11.14
C GLY A 66 -7.54 -3.68 -10.27
N SER A 67 -6.86 -4.22 -9.25
CA SER A 67 -6.02 -3.42 -8.37
C SER A 67 -4.86 -4.26 -7.84
N THR A 68 -3.70 -3.62 -7.69
CA THR A 68 -2.57 -4.20 -6.97
C THR A 68 -2.86 -4.23 -5.46
N GLY A 69 -2.07 -4.99 -4.71
CA GLY A 69 -2.08 -4.89 -3.26
C GLY A 69 -0.70 -5.13 -2.68
N ILE A 70 -0.22 -4.15 -1.93
CA ILE A 70 0.99 -4.21 -1.12
C ILE A 70 0.59 -3.95 0.33
N VAL A 71 0.93 -4.86 1.23
CA VAL A 71 0.54 -4.80 2.64
C VAL A 71 1.76 -5.03 3.51
N VAL A 72 2.03 -4.12 4.43
CA VAL A 72 3.03 -4.29 5.47
C VAL A 72 2.31 -4.42 6.82
N LEU A 73 2.44 -5.59 7.45
CA LEU A 73 1.96 -5.86 8.80
C LEU A 73 3.15 -5.91 9.75
N LEU A 74 3.02 -5.17 10.85
CA LEU A 74 4.02 -5.00 11.88
C LEU A 74 3.48 -5.58 13.19
N ARG A 75 4.10 -6.65 13.70
CA ARG A 75 3.70 -7.28 14.97
C ARG A 75 4.90 -7.84 15.71
N ASN A 76 5.06 -7.51 16.99
CA ASN A 76 6.09 -8.07 17.87
C ASN A 76 7.51 -7.98 17.29
N ASN A 77 7.84 -6.85 16.65
CA ASN A 77 9.11 -6.61 15.97
C ASN A 77 9.38 -7.55 14.76
N ILE A 78 8.32 -8.17 14.24
CA ILE A 78 8.32 -8.95 13.00
C ILE A 78 7.54 -8.16 11.96
N LEU A 79 8.15 -8.04 10.78
CA LEU A 79 7.58 -7.45 9.59
C LEU A 79 7.11 -8.58 8.66
N TYR A 80 5.87 -8.45 8.21
CA TYR A 80 5.28 -9.25 7.14
C TYR A 80 4.97 -8.31 5.98
N CYS A 81 5.50 -8.59 4.80
CA CYS A 81 5.26 -7.82 3.58
C CYS A 81 4.61 -8.75 2.56
N GLY A 82 3.34 -8.52 2.24
CA GLY A 82 2.61 -9.23 1.20
C GLY A 82 2.47 -8.36 -0.04
N ASN A 83 2.83 -8.88 -1.22
CA ASN A 83 2.69 -8.17 -2.49
C ASN A 83 1.94 -9.00 -3.54
N ALA A 84 0.97 -8.40 -4.21
CA ALA A 84 0.31 -8.90 -5.42
C ALA A 84 0.16 -7.73 -6.42
N GLY A 85 1.08 -7.64 -7.37
CA GLY A 85 1.18 -6.53 -8.32
C GLY A 85 2.56 -5.91 -8.36
N ASP A 86 2.65 -4.70 -8.89
CA ASP A 86 3.87 -3.92 -9.14
C ASP A 86 3.96 -2.62 -8.33
N SER A 87 3.09 -2.46 -7.32
CA SER A 87 3.43 -1.62 -6.18
C SER A 87 4.55 -2.27 -5.36
N ARG A 88 5.34 -1.46 -4.66
CA ARG A 88 6.56 -1.94 -3.99
C ARG A 88 6.76 -1.33 -2.61
N ALA A 89 7.27 -2.16 -1.70
CA ALA A 89 7.72 -1.76 -0.37
C ALA A 89 9.23 -1.95 -0.23
N VAL A 90 9.89 -0.95 0.36
CA VAL A 90 11.35 -0.92 0.60
C VAL A 90 11.61 -0.40 2.01
N CYS A 91 12.54 -1.02 2.72
CA CYS A 91 13.01 -0.57 4.02
C CYS A 91 14.32 0.22 3.86
N SER A 92 14.45 1.35 4.56
CA SER A 92 15.76 1.95 4.78
C SER A 92 16.46 1.20 5.90
N ARG A 93 17.58 0.56 5.60
CA ARG A 93 18.44 -0.10 6.59
C ARG A 93 19.82 0.55 6.58
N ARG A 94 20.12 1.37 7.59
CA ARG A 94 21.36 2.19 7.66
C ARG A 94 21.62 3.01 6.39
N GLY A 95 20.55 3.55 5.80
CA GLY A 95 20.58 4.29 4.54
C GLY A 95 20.69 3.46 3.26
N VAL A 96 20.74 2.13 3.36
CA VAL A 96 20.71 1.23 2.20
C VAL A 96 19.27 0.78 1.95
N ALA A 97 18.86 0.76 0.69
CA ALA A 97 17.58 0.21 0.28
C ALA A 97 17.56 -1.33 0.43
N ASP A 98 16.76 -1.82 1.37
CA ASP A 98 16.48 -3.23 1.61
C ASP A 98 15.08 -3.58 1.04
N LEU A 99 15.03 -4.38 -0.03
CA LEU A 99 13.76 -4.72 -0.70
C LEU A 99 12.90 -5.61 0.20
N LEU A 100 11.62 -5.22 0.38
CA LEU A 100 10.63 -6.02 1.11
C LEU A 100 9.67 -6.77 0.18
N SER A 101 9.55 -6.33 -1.07
CA SER A 101 8.74 -6.97 -2.11
C SER A 101 9.44 -6.94 -3.47
N THR A 102 9.00 -7.82 -4.36
CA THR A 102 9.38 -7.84 -5.79
C THR A 102 8.14 -7.59 -6.64
N ASP A 103 8.26 -6.78 -7.67
CA ASP A 103 7.16 -6.46 -8.58
C ASP A 103 6.78 -7.65 -9.43
N HIS A 104 5.49 -7.90 -9.58
CA HIS A 104 4.96 -8.98 -10.39
C HIS A 104 4.77 -8.53 -11.85
N LYS A 105 5.87 -8.58 -12.61
CA LYS A 105 5.87 -8.28 -14.04
C LYS A 105 5.69 -9.56 -14.89
N PRO A 106 4.96 -9.52 -16.02
CA PRO A 106 4.70 -10.69 -16.87
C PRO A 106 5.97 -11.34 -17.47
N THR A 107 7.07 -10.60 -17.50
CA THR A 107 8.37 -11.05 -18.01
C THR A 107 9.17 -11.88 -17.02
N LEU A 108 8.82 -11.85 -15.74
CA LEU A 108 9.49 -12.67 -14.72
C LEU A 108 9.26 -14.14 -15.03
N ARG A 109 10.31 -14.95 -14.89
CA ARG A 109 10.30 -16.36 -15.31
C ARG A 109 9.11 -17.14 -14.74
N GLY A 110 8.90 -17.11 -13.43
CA GLY A 110 7.79 -17.84 -12.79
C GLY A 110 6.41 -17.31 -13.19
N GLU A 111 6.28 -16.00 -13.37
CA GLU A 111 5.03 -15.38 -13.81
C GLU A 111 4.70 -15.77 -15.26
N LYS A 112 5.69 -15.70 -16.15
CA LYS A 112 5.57 -16.09 -17.56
C LYS A 112 5.21 -17.57 -17.70
N GLU A 113 5.88 -18.44 -16.94
CA GLU A 113 5.58 -19.89 -16.91
C GLU A 113 4.13 -20.14 -16.50
N ARG A 114 3.64 -19.47 -15.44
CA ARG A 114 2.23 -19.56 -15.01
C ARG A 114 1.27 -19.06 -16.08
N ILE A 115 1.54 -17.89 -16.68
CA ILE A 115 0.71 -17.30 -17.73
C ILE A 115 0.55 -18.26 -18.92
N LEU A 116 1.66 -18.85 -19.40
CA LEU A 116 1.65 -19.79 -20.51
C LEU A 116 0.92 -21.09 -20.14
N ALA A 117 1.15 -21.64 -18.95
CA ALA A 117 0.46 -22.84 -18.45
C ALA A 117 -1.06 -22.63 -18.32
N ALA A 118 -1.50 -21.40 -18.01
CA ALA A 118 -2.90 -21.02 -17.95
C ALA A 118 -3.53 -20.76 -19.34
N GLY A 119 -2.76 -20.87 -20.42
CA GLY A 119 -3.22 -20.66 -21.80
C GLY A 119 -3.18 -19.19 -22.26
N GLY A 120 -2.55 -18.30 -21.48
CA GLY A 120 -2.25 -16.93 -21.90
C GLY A 120 -0.92 -16.83 -22.64
N TRP A 121 -0.55 -15.61 -23.03
CA TRP A 121 0.75 -15.30 -23.63
C TRP A 121 1.27 -13.96 -23.10
N VAL A 122 2.55 -13.69 -23.35
CA VAL A 122 3.18 -12.41 -23.01
C VAL A 122 3.68 -11.77 -24.29
N ASP A 123 3.21 -10.56 -24.55
CA ASP A 123 3.61 -9.75 -25.70
C ASP A 123 3.89 -8.31 -25.25
N ALA A 124 4.99 -7.71 -25.72
CA ALA A 124 5.44 -6.38 -25.31
C ALA A 124 5.38 -6.11 -23.78
N ASN A 125 5.87 -7.07 -22.98
CA ASN A 125 5.83 -7.05 -21.50
C ASN A 125 4.42 -7.06 -20.87
N ARG A 126 3.38 -7.39 -21.65
CA ARG A 126 1.98 -7.41 -21.24
C ARG A 126 1.37 -8.81 -21.36
N VAL A 127 0.54 -9.17 -20.39
CA VAL A 127 -0.33 -10.34 -20.42
C VAL A 127 -1.34 -10.18 -21.55
N ASN A 128 -1.35 -11.13 -22.47
CA ASN A 128 -2.19 -11.17 -23.66
C ASN A 128 -2.15 -9.85 -24.47
N GLY A 129 -1.01 -9.14 -24.44
CA GLY A 129 -0.84 -7.82 -25.08
C GLY A 129 -1.59 -6.66 -24.41
N ASN A 130 -2.27 -6.90 -23.28
CA ASN A 130 -3.15 -5.93 -22.64
C ASN A 130 -2.59 -5.42 -21.29
N LEU A 131 -2.45 -6.30 -20.30
CA LEU A 131 -2.17 -5.92 -18.91
C LEU A 131 -0.66 -5.95 -18.59
N ALA A 132 -0.09 -4.86 -18.06
CA ALA A 132 1.36 -4.71 -17.82
C ALA A 132 1.88 -5.35 -16.51
N LEU A 133 1.00 -6.04 -15.78
CA LEU A 133 1.31 -6.74 -14.53
C LEU A 133 0.78 -8.18 -14.59
N SER A 134 1.32 -9.05 -13.75
CA SER A 134 0.94 -10.46 -13.71
C SER A 134 0.11 -10.84 -12.48
N ARG A 135 0.02 -9.99 -11.46
CA ARG A 135 -0.79 -10.27 -10.26
C ARG A 135 -1.63 -9.07 -9.84
N ALA A 136 -2.90 -9.30 -9.55
CA ALA A 136 -3.85 -8.27 -9.13
C ALA A 136 -5.09 -8.91 -8.48
N PHE A 137 -5.81 -8.14 -7.68
CA PHE A 137 -7.20 -8.39 -7.31
C PHE A 137 -8.11 -7.91 -8.45
N GLY A 138 -9.34 -8.43 -8.54
CA GLY A 138 -10.23 -8.15 -9.68
C GLY A 138 -9.75 -8.83 -10.95
N ASP A 139 -9.82 -8.15 -12.10
CA ASP A 139 -9.33 -8.66 -13.39
C ASP A 139 -9.90 -10.04 -13.76
N PHE A 140 -11.17 -10.27 -13.42
CA PHE A 140 -11.78 -11.60 -13.48
C PHE A 140 -11.79 -12.21 -14.88
N VAL A 141 -11.71 -11.39 -15.94
CA VAL A 141 -11.58 -11.86 -17.33
C VAL A 141 -10.34 -12.75 -17.54
N PHE A 142 -9.27 -12.53 -16.77
CA PHE A 142 -8.03 -13.31 -16.83
C PHE A 142 -8.04 -14.53 -15.87
N LYS A 143 -9.14 -14.75 -15.14
CA LYS A 143 -9.26 -15.75 -14.06
C LYS A 143 -10.38 -16.77 -14.30
N ARG A 144 -10.72 -17.01 -15.56
CA ARG A 144 -11.86 -17.86 -15.97
C ARG A 144 -11.46 -19.25 -16.46
N ASN A 145 -10.19 -19.65 -16.31
CA ASN A 145 -9.77 -20.98 -16.77
C ASN A 145 -10.25 -22.05 -15.76
N PRO A 146 -11.23 -22.90 -16.10
CA PRO A 146 -11.80 -23.87 -15.17
C PRO A 146 -10.84 -25.03 -14.87
N ARG A 147 -9.74 -25.17 -15.63
CA ARG A 147 -8.71 -26.20 -15.44
C ARG A 147 -7.56 -25.76 -14.54
N GLN A 148 -7.55 -24.49 -14.11
CA GLN A 148 -6.51 -23.93 -13.26
C GLN A 148 -7.08 -23.57 -11.88
N SER A 149 -6.27 -23.74 -10.84
CA SER A 149 -6.61 -23.23 -9.50
C SER A 149 -6.57 -21.69 -9.47
N PRO A 150 -7.18 -21.04 -8.46
CA PRO A 150 -7.21 -19.57 -8.38
C PRO A 150 -5.84 -18.90 -8.46
N GLU A 151 -4.82 -19.52 -7.86
CA GLU A 151 -3.43 -19.04 -7.85
C GLU A 151 -2.69 -19.25 -9.18
N ASN A 152 -3.16 -20.17 -10.02
CA ASN A 152 -2.54 -20.56 -11.29
C ASN A 152 -3.27 -19.98 -12.53
N GLN A 153 -4.13 -18.98 -12.33
CA GLN A 153 -4.75 -18.24 -13.43
C GLN A 153 -3.73 -17.37 -14.18
N ILE A 154 -4.14 -16.83 -15.35
CA ILE A 154 -3.28 -15.96 -16.16
C ILE A 154 -2.82 -14.75 -15.31
N VAL A 155 -3.76 -14.09 -14.63
CA VAL A 155 -3.48 -13.10 -13.59
C VAL A 155 -3.80 -13.73 -12.24
N SER A 156 -2.85 -13.72 -11.31
CA SER A 156 -3.03 -14.33 -9.99
C SER A 156 -3.35 -13.28 -8.93
N ALA A 157 -4.23 -13.60 -7.98
CA ALA A 157 -4.41 -12.80 -6.77
C ALA A 157 -3.57 -13.31 -5.58
N ASN A 158 -2.76 -14.35 -5.79
CA ASN A 158 -1.95 -14.94 -4.73
C ASN A 158 -0.73 -14.03 -4.44
N PRO A 159 -0.57 -13.51 -3.21
CA PRO A 159 0.55 -12.64 -2.90
C PRO A 159 1.82 -13.44 -2.60
N ASP A 160 2.98 -12.86 -2.91
CA ASP A 160 4.25 -13.28 -2.32
C ASP A 160 4.37 -12.63 -0.93
N VAL A 161 4.81 -13.40 0.08
CA VAL A 161 4.92 -12.92 1.47
C VAL A 161 6.35 -13.06 1.96
N LEU A 162 6.97 -11.93 2.28
CA LEU A 162 8.26 -11.85 2.97
C LEU A 162 8.04 -11.66 4.47
N VAL A 163 8.74 -12.44 5.29
CA VAL A 163 8.73 -12.31 6.75
C VAL A 163 10.15 -12.03 7.22
N ARG A 164 10.33 -10.92 7.95
CA ARG A 164 11.64 -10.50 8.44
C ARG A 164 11.55 -9.94 9.86
N ARG A 165 12.56 -10.21 10.68
CA ARG A 165 12.72 -9.54 11.99
C ARG A 165 13.30 -8.14 11.78
N LEU A 166 12.71 -7.15 12.44
CA LEU A 166 13.21 -5.79 12.43
C LEU A 166 14.40 -5.62 13.39
N SER A 167 15.37 -4.82 12.99
CA SER A 167 16.48 -4.37 13.82
C SER A 167 16.19 -2.97 14.31
N THR A 168 16.12 -2.82 15.63
CA THR A 168 15.92 -1.52 16.30
C THR A 168 17.06 -0.55 16.03
N GLU A 169 18.26 -1.06 15.75
CA GLU A 169 19.45 -0.25 15.51
C GLU A 169 19.63 0.14 14.04
N GLU A 170 19.21 -0.74 13.11
CA GLU A 170 19.52 -0.62 11.69
C GLU A 170 18.34 -0.18 10.83
N ASP A 171 17.11 -0.61 11.12
CA ASP A 171 15.94 -0.30 10.29
C ASP A 171 15.36 1.08 10.66
N GLU A 172 15.37 2.03 9.74
CA GLU A 172 15.03 3.44 10.00
C GLU A 172 13.56 3.74 9.71
N PHE A 173 13.11 3.42 8.50
CA PHE A 173 11.74 3.63 8.02
C PHE A 173 11.42 2.67 6.86
N ILE A 174 10.14 2.52 6.56
CA ILE A 174 9.65 1.77 5.41
C ILE A 174 8.92 2.75 4.48
N VAL A 175 9.12 2.58 3.18
CA VAL A 175 8.38 3.30 2.15
C VAL A 175 7.58 2.31 1.32
N ILE A 176 6.32 2.64 1.07
CA ILE A 176 5.39 1.88 0.23
C ILE A 176 4.85 2.83 -0.83
N CYS A 177 5.05 2.51 -2.10
CA CYS A 177 4.54 3.34 -3.20
C CYS A 177 4.00 2.49 -4.36
N CYS A 178 3.15 3.10 -5.19
CA CYS A 178 2.82 2.58 -6.51
C CYS A 178 3.97 2.78 -7.51
N ASP A 179 3.84 2.16 -8.69
CA ASP A 179 4.76 2.25 -9.83
C ASP A 179 4.94 3.68 -10.35
N GLY A 180 3.95 4.56 -10.21
CA GLY A 180 4.09 5.99 -10.54
C GLY A 180 5.28 6.70 -9.87
N ILE A 181 5.82 6.16 -8.77
CA ILE A 181 7.08 6.60 -8.14
C ILE A 181 8.26 5.72 -8.60
N TRP A 182 8.10 4.40 -8.56
CA TRP A 182 9.18 3.44 -8.83
C TRP A 182 9.63 3.39 -10.29
N ASP A 183 8.81 3.87 -11.22
CA ASP A 183 9.16 4.02 -12.63
C ASP A 183 10.06 5.25 -12.87
N VAL A 184 10.07 6.22 -11.95
CA VAL A 184 10.84 7.47 -12.06
C VAL A 184 12.12 7.43 -11.22
N MET A 185 12.07 6.80 -10.04
CA MET A 185 13.20 6.74 -9.11
C MET A 185 13.51 5.30 -8.70
N THR A 186 14.80 4.98 -8.64
CA THR A 186 15.28 3.70 -8.13
C THR A 186 15.07 3.56 -6.62
N ASN A 187 15.12 2.32 -6.12
CA ASN A 187 14.99 2.03 -4.69
C ASN A 187 15.95 2.87 -3.83
N GLN A 188 17.22 2.96 -4.23
CA GLN A 188 18.23 3.69 -3.46
C GLN A 188 18.05 5.21 -3.55
N GLU A 189 17.60 5.73 -4.69
CA GLU A 189 17.30 7.16 -4.83
C GLU A 189 16.16 7.58 -3.92
N VAL A 190 15.06 6.82 -3.88
CA VAL A 190 13.91 7.09 -2.98
C VAL A 190 14.34 7.05 -1.52
N ILE A 191 15.08 6.01 -1.11
CA ILE A 191 15.57 5.89 0.28
C ILE A 191 16.50 7.05 0.64
N SER A 192 17.44 7.41 -0.23
CA SER A 192 18.38 8.51 0.02
C SER A 192 17.65 9.86 0.09
N PHE A 193 16.68 10.08 -0.80
CA PHE A 193 15.85 11.29 -0.86
C PHE A 193 15.06 11.50 0.44
N ILE A 194 14.37 10.44 0.91
CA ILE A 194 13.57 10.48 2.14
C ILE A 194 14.50 10.67 3.34
N ARG A 195 15.58 9.87 3.41
CA ARG A 195 16.51 9.86 4.54
C ARG A 195 17.18 11.21 4.75
N LEU A 196 17.61 11.87 3.69
CA LEU A 196 18.20 13.22 3.74
C LEU A 196 17.23 14.22 4.38
N ARG A 197 15.98 14.24 3.93
CA ARG A 197 14.96 15.18 4.42
C ARG A 197 14.56 14.92 5.86
N LEU A 198 14.38 13.65 6.22
CA LEU A 198 14.16 13.26 7.62
C LEU A 198 15.33 13.68 8.50
N SER A 199 16.58 13.53 8.04
CA SER A 199 17.77 13.94 8.82
C SER A 199 17.82 15.45 9.09
N HIS A 200 17.23 16.27 8.20
CA HIS A 200 17.08 17.72 8.38
C HIS A 200 15.84 18.12 9.20
N GLY A 201 15.14 17.17 9.81
CA GLY A 201 14.01 17.46 10.68
C GLY A 201 12.68 17.64 9.95
N MET A 202 12.61 17.37 8.65
CA MET A 202 11.37 17.49 7.87
C MET A 202 10.33 16.46 8.36
N SER A 203 9.06 16.86 8.40
CA SER A 203 7.96 15.97 8.76
C SER A 203 7.68 14.96 7.63
N PRO A 204 7.35 13.68 7.92
CA PRO A 204 7.17 12.65 6.89
C PRO A 204 6.14 13.02 5.81
N ASP A 205 5.10 13.75 6.19
CA ASP A 205 4.09 14.34 5.29
C ASP A 205 4.73 15.24 4.22
N LYS A 206 5.54 16.23 4.63
CA LYS A 206 6.27 17.08 3.66
C LYS A 206 7.26 16.29 2.81
N VAL A 207 7.88 15.26 3.37
CA VAL A 207 8.79 14.39 2.61
C VAL A 207 8.05 13.65 1.50
N CYS A 208 6.85 13.13 1.78
CA CYS A 208 6.00 12.50 0.77
C CYS A 208 5.59 13.50 -0.32
N GLU A 209 5.20 14.73 0.06
CA GLU A 209 4.85 15.79 -0.90
C GLU A 209 6.02 16.11 -1.83
N GLU A 210 7.21 16.37 -1.28
CA GLU A 210 8.40 16.64 -2.10
C GLU A 210 8.80 15.45 -2.97
N LEU A 211 8.60 14.21 -2.51
CA LEU A 211 8.89 13.01 -3.31
C LEU A 211 7.96 12.91 -4.51
N MET A 212 6.65 13.14 -4.32
CA MET A 212 5.69 13.15 -5.42
C MET A 212 5.97 14.30 -6.40
N MET A 213 6.28 15.49 -5.90
CA MET A 213 6.67 16.64 -6.73
C MET A 213 7.94 16.36 -7.54
N ARG A 214 8.90 15.61 -6.97
CA ARG A 214 10.12 15.22 -7.67
C ARG A 214 9.90 14.18 -8.78
N CYS A 215 8.86 13.36 -8.65
CA CYS A 215 8.48 12.34 -9.64
C CYS A 215 7.53 12.88 -10.72
N LEU A 216 6.93 14.06 -10.49
CA LEU A 216 6.00 14.68 -11.41
C LEU A 216 6.70 15.06 -12.72
N ALA A 217 6.14 14.65 -13.85
CA ALA A 217 6.65 15.06 -15.15
C ALA A 217 6.41 16.56 -15.38
N PRO A 218 7.40 17.31 -15.94
CA PRO A 218 7.18 18.71 -16.32
C PRO A 218 6.20 18.83 -17.50
N ASP A 219 6.14 17.80 -18.34
CA ASP A 219 5.23 17.68 -19.48
C ASP A 219 4.82 16.23 -19.72
N CYS A 220 3.76 15.99 -20.49
CA CYS A 220 3.29 14.64 -20.80
C CYS A 220 3.98 14.02 -22.02
N HIS A 221 5.06 14.64 -22.54
CA HIS A 221 5.73 14.20 -23.77
C HIS A 221 6.90 13.24 -23.49
N THR A 222 7.30 13.10 -22.24
CA THR A 222 8.42 12.27 -21.77
C THR A 222 8.01 10.81 -21.54
N ASN A 223 7.65 10.09 -22.62
CA ASN A 223 7.33 8.65 -22.60
C ASN A 223 6.27 8.19 -21.57
N GLY A 224 5.51 9.12 -20.97
CA GLY A 224 4.54 8.85 -19.92
C GLY A 224 5.12 8.68 -18.50
N LEU A 225 6.45 8.79 -18.31
CA LEU A 225 7.06 8.76 -16.98
C LEU A 225 6.59 9.96 -16.17
N GLY A 226 6.24 9.75 -14.90
CA GLY A 226 5.76 10.82 -14.02
C GLY A 226 4.38 11.38 -14.38
N CYS A 227 3.62 10.71 -15.25
CA CYS A 227 2.25 11.09 -15.64
C CYS A 227 1.17 10.24 -14.96
N ASP A 228 1.56 9.22 -14.18
CA ASP A 228 0.65 8.28 -13.54
C ASP A 228 0.11 8.82 -12.20
N ASN A 229 -0.86 8.11 -11.62
CA ASN A 229 -1.28 8.33 -10.24
C ASN A 229 -0.13 7.97 -9.30
N MET A 230 0.01 8.76 -8.24
CA MET A 230 1.09 8.61 -7.27
C MET A 230 0.50 8.39 -5.88
N THR A 231 0.98 7.37 -5.20
CA THR A 231 0.65 7.10 -3.81
C THR A 231 1.92 6.77 -3.06
N VAL A 232 2.14 7.46 -1.94
CA VAL A 232 3.32 7.27 -1.09
C VAL A 232 2.88 7.13 0.36
N VAL A 233 3.39 6.08 1.01
CA VAL A 233 3.29 5.88 2.45
C VAL A 233 4.67 5.72 3.06
N ILE A 234 5.00 6.60 4.01
CA ILE A 234 6.21 6.49 4.84
C ILE A 234 5.80 6.04 6.24
N VAL A 235 6.44 4.96 6.70
CA VAL A 235 6.28 4.40 8.04
C VAL A 235 7.59 4.55 8.80
N CYS A 236 7.64 5.51 9.73
CA CYS A 236 8.82 5.70 10.58
C CYS A 236 8.81 4.70 11.74
N LEU A 237 9.90 3.94 11.90
CA LEU A 237 10.02 2.90 12.92
C LEU A 237 10.56 3.50 14.21
N LEU A 238 9.70 3.69 15.21
CA LEU A 238 10.08 4.36 16.47
C LEU A 238 10.76 3.43 17.48
N PHE A 239 10.32 2.18 17.59
CA PHE A 239 10.80 1.22 18.60
C PHE A 239 10.81 1.79 20.05
N GLY A 240 9.73 2.45 20.46
CA GLY A 240 9.62 3.09 21.77
C GLY A 240 10.31 4.46 21.88
N GLN A 241 10.96 4.94 20.81
CA GLN A 241 11.72 6.18 20.79
C GLN A 241 10.94 7.33 20.12
N SER A 242 11.53 8.54 20.13
CA SER A 242 10.92 9.71 19.52
C SER A 242 11.19 9.79 18.02
N MET A 243 10.41 10.59 17.29
CA MET A 243 10.73 10.91 15.89
C MET A 243 12.13 11.52 15.74
N SER A 244 12.60 12.30 16.71
CA SER A 244 13.96 12.85 16.71
C SER A 244 15.04 11.77 16.76
N ASP A 245 14.76 10.61 17.35
CA ASP A 245 15.67 9.46 17.31
C ASP A 245 15.77 8.87 15.90
N VAL A 246 14.64 8.74 15.20
CA VAL A 246 14.62 8.31 13.79
C VAL A 246 15.42 9.28 12.93
N GLN A 247 15.22 10.59 13.11
CA GLN A 247 15.96 11.63 12.38
C GLN A 247 17.47 11.55 12.67
N ARG A 248 17.87 11.30 13.92
CA ARG A 248 19.28 11.05 14.29
C ARG A 248 19.84 9.79 13.62
N ARG A 249 19.05 8.71 13.52
CA ARG A 249 19.47 7.49 12.79
C ARG A 249 19.67 7.78 11.30
N CYS A 250 18.74 8.50 10.69
CA CYS A 250 18.84 9.00 9.31
C CYS A 250 20.01 9.96 9.09
N ALA A 251 20.54 10.63 10.13
CA ALA A 251 21.71 11.50 10.01
C ALA A 251 23.05 10.74 10.10
N ARG A 252 23.06 9.46 10.47
CA ARG A 252 24.29 8.64 10.53
C ARG A 252 24.88 8.45 9.13
N GLN A 253 26.16 8.13 9.05
CA GLN A 253 26.81 7.83 7.77
C GLN A 253 26.15 6.61 7.10
N CYS A 254 25.78 6.77 5.82
CA CYS A 254 25.23 5.70 5.01
C CYS A 254 26.33 4.68 4.67
N MET A 255 26.03 3.39 4.80
CA MET A 255 26.98 2.31 4.49
C MET A 255 27.09 2.00 2.98
N ALA A 256 26.20 2.53 2.15
CA ALA A 256 26.29 2.40 0.68
C ALA A 256 27.42 3.25 0.06
N GLY A 257 28.26 3.90 0.87
CA GLY A 257 29.14 4.99 0.45
C GLY A 257 28.38 6.32 0.40
N PRO A 258 29.05 7.44 0.07
CA PRO A 258 28.32 8.64 -0.27
C PRO A 258 27.46 8.29 -1.48
N ALA A 259 26.14 8.34 -1.32
CA ALA A 259 25.24 8.54 -2.45
C ALA A 259 25.59 9.94 -3.01
N ALA A 260 26.68 9.99 -3.77
CA ALA A 260 27.43 11.21 -4.09
C ALA A 260 26.67 12.11 -5.07
N ASP A 261 25.57 11.67 -5.66
CA ASP A 261 24.95 12.39 -6.78
C ASP A 261 23.46 12.72 -6.61
N ILE A 262 22.91 12.75 -5.39
CA ILE A 262 21.50 13.19 -5.18
C ILE A 262 21.41 14.66 -4.71
N LEU A 263 22.54 15.33 -4.46
CA LEU A 263 22.57 16.72 -3.99
C LEU A 263 22.68 17.78 -5.11
N ALA A 264 22.35 17.47 -6.37
CA ALA A 264 22.34 18.46 -7.43
C ALA A 264 21.14 18.30 -8.39
N ALA A 265 19.97 18.78 -7.94
CA ALA A 265 18.90 19.39 -8.77
C ALA A 265 17.76 19.85 -7.85
#